data_AF-A0A399ZVW4-F1
#
_entry.id   AF-A0A399ZVW4-F1
#
_cell.length_a   1.000
_cell.length_b   1.000
_cell.length_c   1.000
_cell.angle_alpha   90.00
_cell.angle_beta   90.00
_cell.angle_gamma   90.00
#
_symmetry.space_group_name_H-M   'P 1'
#
loop_
_entity.id
_entity.type
_entity.pdbx_description
1 polymer ?
#
loop_
_entity_poly.entity_id
_entity_poly.type
_entity_poly.pdbx_seq_one_letter_code
_entity_poly.pdbx_strand_id
1 'polypeptide(L)'
;MKQATTGTISGCLVWVIAFFIINMCMLPIAMMIGGFTAISDFAIEQTSKFVCPENTTPDFRTYETTTTDQYGNRQPSTAYVLQCKDASGNVVKEDPVVYAFLWTGILAALGLILSGILAFVFAAPIGVLVTSLLNRIKKKS
;
A
#
# COMPACT_ATOMS: atom_id res chain seq x y z
N MET A 1 -6.41 -42.89 2.36
CA MET A 1 -5.76 -41.56 2.25
C MET A 1 -6.66 -40.52 1.54
N LYS A 2 -7.94 -40.34 1.94
CA LYS A 2 -8.87 -39.37 1.30
C LYS A 2 -9.32 -38.22 2.23
N GLN A 3 -9.08 -38.35 3.53
CA GLN A 3 -9.65 -37.44 4.54
C GLN A 3 -8.73 -36.25 4.87
N ALA A 4 -7.41 -36.44 4.76
CA ALA A 4 -6.43 -35.37 4.98
C ALA A 4 -6.46 -34.31 3.86
N THR A 5 -6.63 -34.73 2.60
CA THR A 5 -6.71 -33.84 1.44
C THR A 5 -7.92 -32.90 1.52
N THR A 6 -9.07 -33.37 2.00
CA THR A 6 -10.28 -32.53 2.18
C THR A 6 -10.10 -31.49 3.30
N GLY A 7 -9.40 -31.82 4.38
CA GLY A 7 -9.12 -30.90 5.48
C GLY A 7 -8.14 -29.78 5.09
N THR A 8 -7.07 -30.11 4.35
CA THR A 8 -6.07 -29.13 3.90
C THR A 8 -6.62 -28.21 2.80
N ILE A 9 -7.44 -28.73 1.88
CA ILE A 9 -8.13 -27.90 0.86
C ILE A 9 -9.09 -26.90 1.53
N SER A 10 -9.79 -27.31 2.59
CA SER A 10 -10.68 -26.42 3.35
C SER A 10 -9.93 -25.29 4.06
N GLY A 11 -8.76 -25.57 4.65
CA GLY A 11 -8.00 -24.54 5.38
C GLY A 11 -7.41 -23.46 4.47
N CYS A 12 -6.84 -23.86 3.33
CA CYS A 12 -6.32 -22.93 2.35
C CYS A 12 -7.43 -22.06 1.75
N LEU A 13 -8.58 -22.65 1.42
CA LEU A 13 -9.72 -21.91 0.88
C LEU A 13 -10.25 -20.87 1.90
N VAL A 14 -10.39 -21.25 3.17
CA VAL A 14 -10.83 -20.33 4.24
C VAL A 14 -9.81 -19.21 4.44
N TRP A 15 -8.51 -19.51 4.39
CA TRP A 15 -7.47 -18.50 4.50
C TRP A 15 -7.52 -17.50 3.34
N VAL A 16 -7.67 -17.96 2.10
CA VAL A 16 -7.78 -17.09 0.92
C VAL A 16 -9.00 -16.17 1.04
N ILE A 17 -10.15 -16.70 1.45
CA ILE A 17 -11.37 -15.90 1.65
C ILE A 17 -11.17 -14.86 2.77
N ALA A 18 -10.62 -15.27 3.91
CA ALA A 18 -10.31 -14.37 5.02
C ALA A 18 -9.33 -13.27 4.60
N PHE A 19 -8.31 -13.63 3.83
CA PHE A 19 -7.34 -12.70 3.27
C PHE A 19 -8.02 -11.64 2.41
N PHE A 20 -8.86 -12.02 1.44
CA PHE A 20 -9.54 -11.05 0.59
C PHE A 20 -10.45 -10.10 1.38
N ILE A 21 -11.18 -10.60 2.38
CA ILE A 21 -12.06 -9.78 3.23
C ILE A 21 -11.25 -8.76 4.04
N ILE A 22 -10.14 -9.19 4.66
CA ILE A 22 -9.28 -8.30 5.45
C ILE A 22 -8.56 -7.30 4.54
N ASN A 23 -8.08 -7.76 3.39
CA ASN A 23 -7.35 -6.95 2.41
C ASN A 23 -8.25 -5.85 1.81
N MET A 24 -9.54 -6.11 1.63
CA MET A 24 -10.53 -5.10 1.22
C MET A 24 -10.57 -3.89 2.16
N CYS A 25 -10.23 -4.07 3.44
CA CYS A 25 -10.15 -2.97 4.41
C CYS A 25 -8.71 -2.43 4.57
N MET A 26 -7.71 -3.31 4.61
CA MET A 26 -6.32 -2.92 4.84
C MET A 26 -5.69 -2.16 3.67
N LEU A 27 -6.00 -2.52 2.43
CA LEU A 27 -5.36 -1.92 1.25
C LEU A 27 -5.79 -0.48 0.99
N PRO A 28 -7.08 -0.10 1.09
CA PRO A 28 -7.49 1.31 1.04
C PRO A 28 -6.86 2.16 2.15
N ILE A 29 -6.76 1.61 3.37
CA ILE A 29 -6.13 2.30 4.49
C ILE A 29 -4.64 2.51 4.23
N ALA A 30 -3.93 1.48 3.77
CA ALA A 30 -2.51 1.57 3.43
C ALA A 30 -2.26 2.60 2.30
N MET A 31 -3.10 2.62 1.26
CA MET A 31 -3.02 3.61 0.20
C MET A 31 -3.31 5.02 0.68
N MET A 32 -4.30 5.19 1.57
CA MET A 32 -4.62 6.49 2.15
C MET A 32 -3.43 7.02 2.98
N ILE A 33 -2.88 6.19 3.87
CA ILE A 33 -1.71 6.56 4.67
C ILE A 33 -0.51 6.84 3.77
N GLY A 34 -0.29 6.04 2.72
CA GLY A 34 0.79 6.25 1.76
C GLY A 34 0.67 7.56 0.99
N GLY A 35 -0.54 7.91 0.56
CA GLY A 35 -0.79 9.18 -0.11
C GLY A 35 -0.52 10.39 0.78
N PHE A 36 -1.00 10.38 2.03
CA PHE A 36 -0.77 11.47 2.97
C PHE A 36 0.70 11.61 3.38
N THR A 37 1.39 10.47 3.56
CA THR A 37 2.78 10.48 4.03
C THR A 37 3.79 10.64 2.89
N ALA A 38 3.38 10.49 1.63
CA ALA A 38 4.28 10.62 0.48
C ALA A 38 4.97 11.98 0.39
N ILE A 39 4.36 13.05 0.92
CA ILE A 39 4.95 14.41 0.93
C ILE A 39 5.85 14.68 2.14
N SER A 40 6.02 13.71 3.04
CA SER A 40 6.88 13.88 4.23
C SER A 40 8.35 13.68 3.91
N ASP A 41 9.22 14.44 4.56
CA ASP A 41 10.68 14.35 4.40
C ASP A 41 11.20 12.91 4.61
N PHE A 42 10.55 12.15 5.50
CA PHE A 42 10.91 10.76 5.76
C PHE A 42 10.62 9.82 4.58
N ALA A 43 9.40 9.86 4.02
CA ALA A 43 9.02 9.06 2.86
C ALA A 43 9.95 9.33 1.68
N ILE A 44 10.28 10.60 1.55
CA ILE A 44 11.14 11.17 0.55
C ILE A 44 12.60 10.69 0.71
N GLU A 45 13.17 10.74 1.92
CA GLU A 45 14.53 10.27 2.18
C GLU A 45 14.69 8.77 1.93
N GLN A 46 13.66 7.99 2.27
CA GLN A 46 13.68 6.54 2.04
C GLN A 46 13.60 6.19 0.55
N THR A 47 12.82 6.95 -0.23
CA THR A 47 12.63 6.69 -1.67
C THR A 47 13.71 7.30 -2.53
N SER A 48 14.34 8.39 -2.10
CA SER A 48 15.40 9.07 -2.86
C SER A 48 16.63 8.18 -3.07
N LYS A 49 16.92 7.27 -2.14
CA LYS A 49 17.96 6.23 -2.28
C LYS A 49 17.75 5.28 -3.46
N PHE A 50 16.50 5.06 -3.87
CA PHE A 50 16.17 4.19 -5.01
C PHE A 50 16.05 4.96 -6.32
N VAL A 51 15.82 6.27 -6.25
CA VAL A 51 15.54 7.12 -7.42
C VAL A 51 16.79 7.85 -7.92
N CYS A 52 17.64 8.29 -6.98
CA CYS A 52 18.84 9.05 -7.27
C CYS A 52 20.04 8.12 -7.53
N PRO A 53 20.86 8.41 -8.57
CA PRO A 53 22.08 7.64 -8.84
C PRO A 53 23.14 7.82 -7.75
N GLU A 54 24.02 6.83 -7.62
CA GLU A 54 25.13 6.87 -6.65
C GLU A 54 26.00 8.13 -6.85
N ASN A 55 26.41 8.76 -5.75
CA ASN A 55 27.11 10.06 -5.69
C ASN A 55 26.27 11.32 -5.98
N THR A 56 24.94 11.24 -5.92
CA THR A 56 24.08 12.44 -5.94
C THR A 56 23.42 12.69 -4.59
N THR A 57 23.21 13.97 -4.25
CA THR A 57 22.51 14.40 -3.05
C THR A 57 21.06 14.70 -3.40
N PRO A 58 20.08 14.10 -2.70
CA PRO A 58 18.68 14.42 -2.92
C PRO A 58 18.36 15.80 -2.37
N ASP A 59 17.73 16.64 -3.19
CA ASP A 59 17.23 17.96 -2.85
C ASP A 59 15.76 18.08 -3.26
N PHE A 60 15.01 18.89 -2.52
CA PHE A 60 13.57 19.03 -2.70
C PHE A 60 13.24 20.45 -3.07
N ARG A 61 12.63 20.60 -4.25
CA ARG A 61 12.16 21.92 -4.69
C ARG A 61 10.65 21.93 -4.72
N THR A 62 10.10 22.82 -3.89
CA THR A 62 8.69 23.20 -3.94
C THR A 62 8.55 24.40 -4.87
N TYR A 63 7.61 24.31 -5.80
CA TYR A 63 7.27 25.44 -6.67
C TYR A 63 5.80 25.77 -6.54
N GLU A 64 5.51 27.07 -6.44
CA GLU A 64 4.15 27.56 -6.59
C GLU A 64 3.75 27.39 -8.05
N THR A 65 2.76 26.54 -8.28
CA THR A 65 2.10 26.36 -9.56
C THR A 65 0.69 26.92 -9.48
N THR A 66 0.14 27.35 -10.61
CA THR A 66 -1.27 27.75 -10.70
C THR A 66 -2.03 26.66 -11.44
N THR A 67 -2.88 25.93 -10.72
CA THR A 67 -3.81 24.99 -11.34
C THR A 67 -5.08 25.76 -11.70
N THR A 68 -5.69 25.42 -12.84
CA THR A 68 -6.96 26.04 -13.26
C THR A 68 -8.09 25.11 -12.85
N ASP A 69 -9.07 25.60 -12.09
CA ASP A 69 -10.26 24.81 -11.74
C ASP A 69 -11.15 24.58 -12.98
N GLN A 70 -12.16 23.72 -12.83
CA GLN A 70 -13.15 23.42 -13.87
C GLN A 70 -13.99 24.63 -14.33
N TYR A 71 -13.88 25.77 -13.63
CA TYR A 71 -14.56 27.03 -13.92
C TYR A 71 -13.60 28.10 -14.47
N GLY A 72 -12.33 27.76 -14.73
CA GLY A 72 -11.33 28.68 -15.26
C GLY A 72 -10.59 29.54 -14.22
N ASN A 73 -10.84 29.33 -12.91
CA ASN A 73 -10.19 30.10 -11.86
C ASN A 73 -8.81 29.53 -11.52
N ARG A 74 -7.82 30.42 -11.39
CA ARG A 74 -6.48 30.04 -10.95
C ARG A 74 -6.46 29.78 -9.44
N GLN A 75 -6.13 28.56 -9.07
CA GLN A 75 -5.90 28.12 -7.69
C GLN A 75 -4.40 27.97 -7.45
N PRO A 76 -3.84 28.52 -6.36
CA PRO A 76 -2.47 28.25 -5.97
C PRO A 76 -2.33 26.76 -5.63
N SER A 77 -1.31 26.09 -6.18
CA SER A 77 -1.01 24.69 -5.96
C SER A 77 0.49 24.52 -5.74
N THR A 78 0.88 23.75 -4.74
CA THR A 78 2.29 23.45 -4.46
C THR A 78 2.68 22.16 -5.17
N ALA A 79 3.64 22.24 -6.10
CA ALA A 79 4.24 21.08 -6.72
C ALA A 79 5.52 20.69 -5.98
N TYR A 80 5.66 19.39 -5.67
CA TYR A 80 6.85 18.82 -5.03
C TYR A 80 7.63 18.03 -6.08
N VAL A 81 8.93 18.32 -6.23
CA VAL A 81 9.81 17.59 -7.15
C VAL A 81 11.07 17.16 -6.41
N LEU A 82 11.38 15.86 -6.48
CA LEU A 82 12.67 15.33 -6.04
C LEU A 82 13.71 15.66 -7.10
N GLN A 83 14.77 16.37 -6.73
CA GLN A 83 15.92 16.68 -7.58
C GLN A 83 17.14 15.95 -7.05
N CYS A 84 17.82 15.17 -7.88
CA CYS A 84 19.09 14.54 -7.54
C CYS A 84 20.22 15.45 -8.04
N LYS A 85 20.97 16.05 -7.13
CA LYS A 85 22.07 16.98 -7.45
C LYS A 85 23.43 16.31 -7.40
N ASP A 86 24.32 16.64 -8.33
CA ASP A 86 25.73 16.22 -8.27
C ASP A 86 26.52 17.00 -7.19
N ALA A 87 27.78 16.63 -6.98
CA ALA A 87 28.70 17.32 -6.06
C ALA A 87 28.99 18.79 -6.45
N SER A 88 28.64 19.20 -7.67
CA SER A 88 28.76 20.58 -8.17
C SER A 88 27.45 21.38 -8.02
N GLY A 89 26.39 20.75 -7.48
CA GLY A 89 25.06 21.35 -7.29
C GLY A 89 24.16 21.33 -8.53
N ASN A 90 24.56 20.67 -9.62
CA ASN A 90 23.74 20.56 -10.83
C ASN A 90 22.69 19.47 -10.67
N VAL A 91 21.47 19.74 -11.15
CA VAL A 91 20.39 18.75 -11.16
C VAL A 91 20.65 17.72 -12.27
N VAL A 92 21.00 16.50 -11.88
CA VAL A 92 21.28 15.38 -12.79
C VAL A 92 19.99 14.66 -13.19
N LYS A 93 19.00 14.65 -12.28
CA LYS A 93 17.72 13.97 -12.48
C LYS A 93 16.63 14.63 -11.66
N GLU A 94 15.44 14.73 -12.25
CA GLU A 94 14.23 15.19 -11.56
C GLU A 94 13.17 14.10 -11.60
N ASP A 95 12.50 13.87 -10.48
CA ASP A 95 11.42 12.90 -10.36
C ASP A 95 10.21 13.52 -9.63
N PRO A 96 9.14 13.92 -10.35
CA PRO A 96 8.00 14.62 -9.75
C PRO A 96 6.98 13.69 -9.08
N VAL A 97 7.01 12.39 -9.41
CA VAL A 97 5.89 11.46 -9.09
C VAL A 97 6.36 10.07 -8.67
N VAL A 98 7.47 9.57 -9.22
CA VAL A 98 7.89 8.18 -9.03
C VAL A 98 8.21 7.87 -7.56
N TYR A 99 8.77 8.83 -6.83
CA TYR A 99 9.09 8.67 -5.41
C TYR A 99 7.81 8.43 -4.57
N ALA A 100 6.71 9.15 -4.87
CA ALA A 100 5.44 8.99 -4.16
C ALA A 100 4.78 7.64 -4.43
N PHE A 101 4.86 7.14 -5.67
CA PHE A 101 4.39 5.80 -6.02
C PHE A 101 5.24 4.70 -5.38
N LEU A 102 6.56 4.85 -5.34
CA LEU A 102 7.45 3.94 -4.63
C LEU A 102 7.10 3.85 -3.14
N TRP A 103 6.90 4.99 -2.48
CA TRP A 103 6.51 5.04 -1.08
C TRP A 103 5.16 4.36 -0.83
N THR A 104 4.15 4.71 -1.63
CA THR A 104 2.82 4.11 -1.53
C THR A 104 2.86 2.61 -1.81
N GLY A 105 3.71 2.18 -2.75
CA GLY A 105 3.94 0.77 -3.06
C GLY A 105 4.56 0.00 -1.89
N ILE A 106 5.55 0.57 -1.21
CA ILE A 106 6.17 -0.02 0.00
C ILE A 106 5.11 -0.22 1.09
N LEU A 107 4.30 0.81 1.37
CA LEU A 107 3.25 0.72 2.37
C LEU A 107 2.14 -0.27 1.98
N ALA A 108 1.77 -0.34 0.70
CA ALA A 108 0.84 -1.34 0.20
C ALA A 108 1.39 -2.77 0.36
N ALA A 109 2.68 -2.99 0.07
CA ALA A 109 3.32 -4.29 0.27
C ALA A 109 3.36 -4.69 1.76
N LEU A 110 3.68 -3.75 2.66
CA LEU A 110 3.61 -3.98 4.10
C LEU A 110 2.18 -4.30 4.56
N GLY A 111 1.18 -3.58 4.05
CA GLY A 111 -0.23 -3.85 4.32
C GLY A 111 -0.67 -5.24 3.86
N LEU A 112 -0.21 -5.69 2.68
CA LEU A 112 -0.47 -7.04 2.18
C LEU A 112 0.14 -8.11 3.08
N ILE A 113 1.41 -7.94 3.49
CA ILE A 113 2.08 -8.87 4.40
C ILE A 113 1.32 -8.96 5.73
N LEU A 114 0.96 -7.81 6.30
CA LEU A 114 0.21 -7.74 7.55
C LEU A 114 -1.15 -8.43 7.42
N SER A 115 -1.86 -8.19 6.31
CA SER A 115 -3.15 -8.83 6.04
C SER A 115 -3.04 -10.35 5.88
N GLY A 116 -1.94 -10.85 5.29
CA GLY A 116 -1.64 -12.28 5.20
C GLY A 116 -1.45 -12.94 6.57
N ILE A 117 -0.71 -12.26 7.46
CA ILE A 117 -0.50 -12.72 8.83
C ILE A 117 -1.82 -12.71 9.61
N LEU A 118 -2.58 -11.61 9.54
CA LEU A 118 -3.89 -11.53 10.21
C LEU A 118 -4.84 -12.60 9.68
N ALA A 119 -4.91 -12.81 8.37
CA ALA A 119 -5.73 -13.85 7.78
C ALA A 119 -5.36 -15.25 8.29
N PHE A 120 -4.08 -15.50 8.55
CA PHE A 120 -3.63 -16.76 9.13
C PHE A 120 -4.13 -16.93 10.57
N VAL A 121 -4.04 -15.89 11.39
CA VAL A 121 -4.54 -15.90 12.78
C VAL A 121 -6.06 -16.07 12.83
N PHE A 122 -6.79 -15.39 11.94
CA PHE A 122 -8.26 -15.43 11.90
C PHE A 122 -8.84 -16.64 11.16
N ALA A 123 -8.04 -17.42 10.42
CA ALA A 123 -8.54 -18.60 9.70
C ALA A 123 -9.19 -19.64 10.64
N ALA A 124 -8.63 -19.84 11.83
CA ALA A 124 -9.17 -20.77 12.82
C ALA A 124 -10.56 -20.34 13.37
N PRO A 125 -10.75 -19.12 13.92
CA PRO A 125 -12.06 -18.68 14.40
C PRO A 125 -13.10 -18.58 13.28
N ILE A 126 -12.70 -18.16 12.06
CA ILE A 126 -13.60 -18.13 10.90
C ILE A 126 -14.06 -19.55 10.55
N GLY A 127 -13.17 -20.53 10.57
CA GLY A 127 -13.50 -21.94 10.32
C GLY A 127 -14.54 -22.50 11.30
N VAL A 128 -14.42 -22.17 12.59
CA VAL A 128 -15.39 -22.55 13.64
C VAL A 128 -16.75 -21.89 13.41
N LEU A 129 -16.76 -20.59 13.05
CA LEU A 129 -17.99 -19.86 12.72
C LEU A 129 -18.73 -20.50 11.53
N VAL A 130 -18.01 -20.80 10.44
CA VAL A 130 -18.60 -21.42 9.23
C VAL A 130 -19.19 -22.81 9.53
N THR A 131 -18.47 -23.65 10.30
CA THR A 131 -18.99 -24.97 10.70
C THR A 131 -20.20 -24.85 11.61
N SER A 132 -20.22 -23.88 12.52
CA SER A 132 -21.38 -23.63 13.39
C SER A 132 -22.63 -23.20 12.61
N LEU A 133 -22.47 -22.37 11.57
CA LEU A 133 -23.53 -21.91 10.68
C LEU A 133 -24.08 -23.06 9.83
N LEU A 134 -23.21 -23.87 9.22
CA LEU A 134 -23.60 -25.03 8.44
C LEU A 134 -24.39 -26.04 9.28
N ASN A 135 -23.94 -26.32 10.51
CA ASN A 135 -24.67 -27.19 11.42
C ASN A 135 -26.05 -26.65 11.81
N ARG A 136 -26.20 -25.32 11.98
CA ARG A 136 -27.52 -24.70 12.24
C ARG A 136 -28.46 -24.81 11.05
N ILE A 137 -27.98 -24.62 9.83
CA ILE A 137 -28.80 -24.73 8.61
C ILE A 137 -29.25 -26.18 8.41
N LYS A 138 -28.33 -27.13 8.60
CA LYS A 138 -28.61 -28.57 8.44
C LYS A 138 -29.61 -29.12 9.48
N LYS A 139 -29.70 -28.48 10.65
CA LYS A 139 -30.65 -28.83 11.71
C LYS A 139 -32.05 -28.21 11.51
N LYS A 140 -32.17 -27.25 10.59
CA LYS A 140 -33.39 -26.52 10.28
C LYS A 140 -34.09 -27.02 8.99
N SER A 141 -33.38 -27.82 8.19
CA SER A 141 -33.90 -28.59 7.05
C SER A 141 -34.24 -30.01 7.48
#